data_AF-A0AAD6FVM9-F1
#
_entry.id   AF-A0AAD6FVM9-F1
#
_cell.length_a   1.000
_cell.length_b   1.000
_cell.length_c   1.000
_cell.angle_alpha   90.00
_cell.angle_beta   90.00
_cell.angle_gamma   90.00
#
_symmetry.space_group_name_H-M   'P 1'
#
loop_
_entity.id
_entity.type
_entity.pdbx_description
1 polymer ?
#
loop_
_entity_poly.entity_id
_entity_poly.type
_entity_poly.pdbx_seq_one_letter_code
_entity_poly.pdbx_strand_id
1 'polypeptide(L)'
;MSAIGSLIFCTDCGNLLRESTGDENAILHCNVCGARNKDIIPQTIISESKPSAFPSALRSKRSAVQTLSAEDRKTEALTNHTCNKCGRKEMFFTTVQLRSADEGSTVFYRCVCGYKETSNN
;
A
#
# COMPACT_ATOMS: atom_id res chain seq x y z
N MET A 1 -36.49 -6.74 -18.17
CA MET A 1 -35.04 -6.49 -18.03
C MET A 1 -34.67 -6.20 -16.58
N SER A 2 -33.45 -6.56 -16.17
CA SER A 2 -32.87 -6.21 -14.87
C SER A 2 -31.67 -5.28 -15.10
N ALA A 3 -31.63 -4.13 -14.43
CA ALA A 3 -30.56 -3.14 -14.56
C ALA A 3 -29.66 -3.17 -13.32
N ILE A 4 -28.34 -3.25 -13.54
CA ILE A 4 -27.33 -3.23 -12.48
C ILE A 4 -26.32 -2.12 -12.82
N GLY A 5 -26.42 -1.00 -12.12
CA GLY A 5 -25.65 0.21 -12.46
C GLY A 5 -26.00 0.71 -13.87
N SER A 6 -25.02 0.72 -14.77
CA SER A 6 -25.16 1.14 -16.17
C SER A 6 -25.45 -0.01 -17.13
N LEU A 7 -25.39 -1.25 -16.65
CA LEU A 7 -25.55 -2.44 -17.47
C LEU A 7 -27.00 -2.93 -17.43
N ILE A 8 -27.51 -3.34 -18.60
CA ILE A 8 -28.91 -3.75 -18.78
C ILE A 8 -28.93 -5.20 -19.28
N PHE A 9 -29.72 -6.06 -18.62
CA PHE A 9 -29.80 -7.48 -18.93
C PHE A 9 -31.20 -7.91 -19.34
N CYS A 10 -31.28 -8.78 -20.34
CA CYS A 10 -32.52 -9.42 -20.77
C CYS A 10 -33.12 -10.27 -19.63
N THR A 11 -34.42 -10.10 -19.34
CA THR A 11 -35.09 -10.89 -18.29
C THR A 11 -35.29 -12.35 -18.66
N ASP A 12 -35.32 -12.66 -19.95
CA ASP A 12 -35.74 -13.97 -20.41
C ASP A 12 -34.57 -14.94 -20.52
N CYS A 13 -33.40 -14.45 -20.94
CA CYS A 13 -32.19 -15.27 -21.12
C CYS A 13 -30.95 -14.78 -20.35
N GLY A 14 -31.04 -13.65 -19.65
CA GLY A 14 -29.91 -13.08 -18.89
C GLY A 14 -28.80 -12.44 -19.73
N ASN A 15 -28.94 -12.37 -21.06
CA ASN A 15 -27.92 -11.77 -21.92
C ASN A 15 -27.79 -10.25 -21.69
N LEU A 16 -26.56 -9.72 -21.82
CA LEU A 16 -26.29 -8.29 -21.79
C LEU A 16 -26.87 -7.62 -23.04
N LEU A 17 -27.69 -6.60 -22.84
CA LEU A 17 -28.30 -5.81 -23.91
C LEU A 17 -27.42 -4.61 -24.28
N ARG A 18 -27.74 -3.99 -25.41
CA ARG A 18 -27.07 -2.77 -25.86
C ARG A 18 -27.33 -1.62 -24.88
N GLU A 19 -26.45 -0.63 -24.93
CA GLU A 19 -26.57 0.60 -24.15
C GLU A 19 -27.95 1.24 -24.34
N SER A 20 -28.47 1.84 -23.27
CA SER A 20 -29.71 2.60 -23.30
C SER A 20 -29.58 3.78 -24.23
N THR A 21 -30.59 4.00 -25.05
CA THR A 21 -30.74 5.20 -25.87
C THR A 21 -31.23 6.42 -25.07
N GLY A 22 -31.64 6.22 -23.82
CA GLY A 22 -32.12 7.29 -22.94
C GLY A 22 -33.56 7.74 -23.22
N ASP A 23 -34.26 7.07 -24.14
CA ASP A 23 -35.68 7.27 -24.42
C ASP A 23 -36.51 6.19 -23.70
N GLU A 24 -37.44 6.60 -22.85
CA GLU A 24 -38.30 5.70 -22.07
C GLU A 24 -39.19 4.81 -22.95
N ASN A 25 -39.40 5.18 -24.22
CA ASN A 25 -40.22 4.41 -25.16
C ASN A 25 -39.39 3.50 -26.07
N ALA A 26 -38.07 3.54 -26.00
CA ALA A 26 -37.23 2.68 -26.82
C ALA A 26 -37.37 1.21 -26.42
N ILE A 27 -37.26 0.32 -27.42
CA ILE A 27 -37.34 -1.13 -27.23
C ILE A 27 -35.99 -1.73 -27.59
N LEU A 28 -35.37 -2.40 -26.62
CA LEU A 28 -34.12 -3.13 -26.80
C LEU A 28 -34.43 -4.58 -27.18
N HIS A 29 -33.83 -5.00 -28.29
CA HIS A 29 -33.94 -6.35 -28.81
C HIS A 29 -32.78 -7.21 -28.30
N CYS A 30 -33.10 -8.39 -27.76
CA CYS A 30 -32.09 -9.36 -27.37
C CYS A 30 -31.61 -10.16 -28.58
N ASN A 31 -30.32 -10.12 -28.88
CA ASN A 31 -29.72 -10.87 -30.00
C ASN A 31 -29.67 -12.40 -29.77
N VAL A 32 -29.94 -12.87 -28.55
CA VAL A 32 -29.85 -14.29 -28.19
C VAL A 32 -31.22 -14.96 -28.23
N CYS A 33 -32.21 -14.41 -27.51
CA CYS A 33 -33.56 -15.00 -27.43
C CYS A 33 -34.62 -14.27 -28.26
N GLY A 34 -34.29 -13.14 -28.89
CA GLY A 34 -35.25 -12.33 -29.66
C GLY A 34 -36.24 -11.53 -28.81
N ALA A 35 -36.14 -11.60 -27.48
CA ALA A 35 -37.03 -10.87 -26.58
C ALA A 35 -36.94 -9.36 -26.81
N ARG A 36 -38.12 -8.71 -26.81
CA ARG A 36 -38.28 -7.27 -26.84
C ARG A 36 -38.44 -6.80 -25.42
N ASN A 37 -37.54 -5.95 -24.95
CA ASN A 37 -37.70 -5.43 -23.62
C ASN A 37 -37.35 -3.93 -23.53
N LYS A 38 -38.12 -3.22 -22.71
CA LYS A 38 -38.20 -1.74 -22.74
C LYS A 38 -36.92 -1.12 -22.21
N ASP A 39 -36.48 -0.05 -22.84
CA ASP A 39 -35.34 0.73 -22.41
C ASP A 39 -35.63 1.39 -21.05
N ILE A 40 -34.63 1.41 -20.18
CA ILE A 40 -34.69 2.04 -18.86
C ILE A 40 -33.46 2.91 -18.78
N ILE A 41 -33.64 4.17 -18.40
CA ILE A 41 -32.54 5.10 -18.19
C ILE A 41 -31.62 4.51 -17.11
N PRO A 42 -30.36 4.17 -17.43
CA PRO A 42 -29.45 3.58 -16.47
C PRO A 42 -29.23 4.54 -15.31
N GLN A 43 -29.13 4.01 -14.10
CA GLN A 43 -28.88 4.84 -12.92
C GLN A 43 -27.51 5.52 -13.05
N THR A 44 -27.43 6.78 -12.62
CA THR A 44 -26.16 7.52 -12.58
C THR A 44 -25.15 6.78 -11.70
N ILE A 45 -24.04 6.35 -12.30
CA ILE A 45 -22.93 5.74 -11.56
C ILE A 45 -22.02 6.85 -11.03
N ILE A 46 -21.79 6.87 -9.72
CA ILE A 46 -20.79 7.72 -9.09
C ILE A 46 -19.53 6.88 -8.88
N SER A 47 -18.45 7.23 -9.59
CA SER A 47 -17.14 6.63 -9.39
C SER A 47 -16.22 7.58 -8.63
N GLU A 48 -15.62 7.10 -7.54
CA GLU A 48 -14.62 7.86 -6.78
C GLU A 48 -13.22 7.27 -6.97
N SER A 49 -12.20 8.13 -6.95
CA SER A 49 -10.82 7.68 -7.00
C SER A 49 -10.46 6.88 -5.75
N LYS A 50 -9.67 5.80 -5.91
CA LYS A 50 -9.16 5.05 -4.76
C LYS A 50 -8.39 5.96 -3.79
N PRO A 51 -8.49 5.76 -2.46
CA PRO A 51 -7.73 6.55 -1.49
C PRO A 51 -6.21 6.50 -1.70
N SER A 52 -5.68 5.43 -2.30
CA SER A 52 -4.26 5.26 -2.62
C SER A 52 -3.87 5.75 -4.03
N ALA A 53 -4.81 6.23 -4.85
CA ALA A 53 -4.55 6.62 -6.23
C ALA A 53 -3.53 7.78 -6.36
N PHE A 54 -3.40 8.60 -5.32
CA PHE A 54 -2.47 9.74 -5.30
C PHE A 54 -1.67 9.74 -4.01
N PRO A 55 -0.55 8.99 -3.92
CA PRO A 55 0.32 9.03 -2.76
C PRO A 55 1.00 10.40 -2.66
N SER A 56 0.92 11.04 -1.50
CA SER A 56 1.54 12.34 -1.24
C SER A 56 1.88 12.51 0.23
N ALA A 57 2.86 13.36 0.54
CA ALA A 57 3.22 13.66 1.93
C ALA A 57 2.03 14.20 2.75
N LEU A 58 1.16 15.01 2.13
CA LEU A 58 -0.07 15.51 2.76
C LEU A 58 -1.07 14.37 3.04
N ARG A 59 -1.20 13.40 2.13
CA ARG A 59 -2.09 12.25 2.35
C ARG A 59 -1.52 11.29 3.38
N SER A 60 -0.20 11.08 3.42
CA SER A 60 0.46 10.31 4.47
C SER A 60 0.21 10.91 5.86
N LYS A 61 0.19 12.24 5.98
CA LYS A 61 -0.17 12.93 7.24
C LYS A 61 -1.63 12.75 7.68
N ARG A 62 -2.52 12.34 6.76
CA ARG A 62 -3.93 12.03 7.05
C ARG A 62 -4.14 10.57 7.47
N SER A 63 -3.10 9.75 7.46
CA SER A 63 -3.15 8.37 7.94
C SER A 63 -3.36 8.33 9.46
N ALA A 64 -4.18 7.39 9.93
CA ALA A 64 -4.31 7.10 11.37
C ALA A 64 -3.07 6.40 11.94
N VAL A 65 -2.17 5.90 11.08
CA VAL A 65 -0.92 5.26 11.47
C VAL A 65 0.22 6.26 11.40
N GLN A 66 0.97 6.39 12.48
CA GLN A 66 2.15 7.24 12.55
C GLN A 66 3.28 6.66 11.69
N THR A 67 3.76 7.44 10.73
CA THR A 67 4.99 7.13 9.99
C THR A 67 6.19 7.43 10.89
N LEU A 68 6.88 6.40 11.37
CA LEU A 68 8.07 6.53 12.20
C LEU A 68 9.21 7.17 11.39
N SER A 69 9.90 8.13 12.00
CA SER A 69 11.11 8.72 11.43
C SER A 69 12.30 7.76 11.56
N ALA A 70 13.40 8.06 10.86
CA ALA A 70 14.62 7.26 10.98
C ALA A 70 15.20 7.34 12.41
N GLU A 71 14.95 8.45 13.10
CA GLU A 71 15.36 8.72 14.46
C GLU A 71 14.59 7.86 15.48
N ASP A 72 13.30 7.62 15.25
CA ASP A 72 12.46 6.77 16.10
C ASP A 72 12.82 5.27 15.97
N ARG A 73 13.48 4.90 14.87
CA ARG A 73 13.89 3.52 14.56
C ARG A 73 15.27 3.15 15.11
N LYS A 74 15.85 3.92 16.03
CA LYS A 74 17.13 3.58 16.65
C LYS A 74 16.98 2.33 17.54
N THR A 75 17.22 1.17 16.95
CA THR A 75 17.25 -0.14 17.62
C THR A 75 18.60 -0.48 18.24
N GLU A 76 19.57 0.44 18.17
CA GLU A 76 20.93 0.18 18.66
C GLU A 76 20.97 0.19 20.20
N ALA A 77 21.50 -0.87 20.79
CA ALA A 77 21.69 -0.96 22.24
C ALA A 77 22.98 -0.25 22.67
N LEU A 78 23.03 0.23 23.92
CA LEU A 78 24.23 0.85 24.50
C LEU A 78 25.07 -0.21 25.22
N THR A 79 26.39 -0.05 25.14
CA THR A 79 27.35 -0.88 25.88
C THR A 79 28.51 -0.05 26.42
N ASN A 80 29.18 -0.56 27.45
CA ASN A 80 30.34 0.05 28.07
C ASN A 80 31.58 -0.19 27.20
N HIS A 81 31.81 0.68 26.22
CA HIS A 81 32.97 0.69 25.35
C HIS A 81 33.49 2.13 25.22
N THR A 82 34.77 2.33 25.53
CA THR A 82 35.40 3.66 25.50
C THR A 82 35.71 4.09 24.07
N CYS A 83 35.18 5.23 23.65
CA CYS A 83 35.46 5.80 22.33
C CYS A 83 36.87 6.40 22.27
N ASN A 84 37.70 5.91 21.35
CA ASN A 84 39.08 6.37 21.14
C ASN A 84 39.17 7.84 20.70
N LYS A 85 38.09 8.43 20.14
CA LYS A 85 38.09 9.79 19.63
C LYS A 85 37.68 10.86 20.65
N CYS A 86 36.70 10.56 21.51
CA CYS A 86 36.14 11.54 22.46
C CYS A 86 36.15 11.10 23.92
N GLY A 87 36.64 9.89 24.23
CA GLY A 87 36.79 9.38 25.59
C GLY A 87 35.48 8.99 26.30
N ARG A 88 34.33 9.04 25.61
CA ARG A 88 33.04 8.61 26.19
C ARG A 88 33.07 7.11 26.48
N LYS A 89 32.56 6.70 27.65
CA LYS A 89 32.58 5.30 28.13
C LYS A 89 31.47 4.41 27.56
N GLU A 90 30.50 5.01 26.89
CA GLU A 90 29.35 4.31 26.29
C GLU A 90 29.30 4.55 24.79
N MET A 91 29.05 3.46 24.06
CA MET A 91 28.84 3.46 22.60
C MET A 91 27.65 2.59 22.25
N PHE A 92 26.96 2.93 21.16
CA PHE A 92 25.95 2.07 20.57
C PHE A 92 26.64 0.88 19.90
N PHE A 93 26.03 -0.30 19.96
CA PHE A 93 26.55 -1.47 19.27
C PHE A 93 25.47 -2.20 18.47
N THR A 94 25.89 -2.84 17.38
CA THR A 94 25.08 -3.78 16.61
C THR A 94 25.95 -4.97 16.23
N THR A 95 25.41 -6.18 16.31
CA THR A 95 26.13 -7.42 15.97
C THR A 95 25.57 -7.99 14.67
N VAL A 96 26.46 -8.37 13.76
CA VAL A 96 26.10 -8.97 12.48
C VAL A 96 27.06 -10.12 12.18
N GLN A 97 26.52 -11.25 11.75
CA GLN A 97 27.34 -12.36 11.25
C GLN A 97 27.72 -12.10 9.79
N LEU A 98 28.98 -11.76 9.55
CA LEU A 98 29.49 -11.49 8.20
C LEU A 98 30.27 -12.67 7.59
N ARG A 99 30.53 -13.71 8.39
CA ARG A 99 31.39 -14.83 8.04
C ARG A 99 30.69 -16.17 8.27
N SER A 100 31.42 -17.26 8.05
CA SER A 100 30.94 -18.63 8.28
C SER A 100 30.32 -18.78 9.67
N ALA A 101 29.38 -19.72 9.82
CA ALA A 101 28.68 -19.94 11.09
C ALA A 101 29.60 -20.40 12.25
N ASP A 102 30.81 -20.85 11.92
CA ASP A 102 31.84 -21.29 12.88
C ASP A 102 32.70 -20.14 13.43
N GLU A 103 32.57 -18.92 12.87
CA GLU A 103 33.31 -17.75 13.32
C GLU A 103 32.46 -16.86 14.23
N GLY A 104 33.10 -16.08 15.10
CA GLY A 104 32.42 -15.11 15.95
C GLY A 104 31.74 -13.99 15.17
N SER A 105 30.79 -13.31 15.82
CA SER A 105 30.05 -12.21 15.19
C SER A 105 30.88 -10.93 15.13
N THR A 106 30.66 -10.15 14.07
CA THR A 106 31.25 -8.83 13.94
C THR A 106 30.40 -7.82 14.71
N VAL A 107 31.04 -7.07 15.61
CA VAL A 107 30.42 -6.01 16.41
C VAL A 107 30.76 -4.66 15.80
N PHE A 108 29.73 -3.90 15.43
CA PHE A 108 29.84 -2.52 14.98
C PHE A 108 29.51 -1.58 16.13
N TYR A 109 30.50 -0.79 16.56
CA TYR A 109 30.33 0.26 17.55
C TYR A 109 30.14 1.62 16.88
N ARG A 110 29.19 2.41 17.38
CA ARG A 110 28.92 3.79 16.94
C ARG A 110 28.88 4.71 18.15
N CYS A 111 29.77 5.68 18.20
CA CYS A 111 29.74 6.72 19.21
C CYS A 111 28.79 7.87 18.81
N VAL A 112 28.28 8.58 19.80
CA VAL A 112 27.49 9.81 19.63
C VAL A 112 28.28 10.89 18.86
N CYS A 113 29.61 10.91 18.95
CA CYS A 113 30.46 11.85 18.21
C CYS A 113 30.61 11.51 16.71
N GLY A 114 29.97 10.44 16.22
CA GLY A 114 30.05 9.98 14.84
C GLY A 114 31.21 9.03 14.53
N TYR A 115 32.07 8.73 15.52
CA TYR A 115 33.12 7.72 15.37
C TYR A 115 32.51 6.31 15.27
N LYS A 116 33.01 5.50 14.34
CA LYS A 116 32.57 4.12 14.10
C LYS A 116 33.78 3.20 14.20
N GLU A 117 33.57 2.05 14.82
CA GLU A 117 34.61 1.05 15.06
C GLU A 117 34.04 -0.35 14.85
N THR A 118 34.85 -1.26 14.35
CA THR A 118 34.47 -2.64 14.04
C THR A 118 35.37 -3.60 14.79
N SER A 119 34.79 -4.47 15.60
CA SER A 119 35.51 -5.56 16.27
C SER A 119 35.03 -6.90 15.73
N ASN A 120 35.96 -7.78 15.40
CA ASN A 120 35.64 -9.18 15.10
C ASN A 120 35.98 -10.01 16.33
N ASN A 121 34.96 -10.70 16.86
CA ASN A 121 35.16 -11.69 17.92
C ASN A 121 35.48 -13.07 17.35
#